data_AF-A0A7C5EQZ6-F1
#
_entry.id   AF-A0A7C5EQZ6-F1
#
_cell.length_a   1.000
_cell.length_b   1.000
_cell.length_c   1.000
_cell.angle_alpha   90.00
_cell.angle_beta   90.00
_cell.angle_gamma   90.00
#
_symmetry.space_group_name_H-M   'P 1'
#
loop_
_entity.id
_entity.type
_entity.pdbx_description
1 polymer ?
#
loop_
_entity_poly.entity_id
_entity_poly.type
_entity_poly.pdbx_seq_one_letter_code
_entity_poly.pdbx_strand_id
1 'polypeptide(L)'
;MRIAYFSPLNPVPSGISDYSEDLLPYLGAEAEIDLFIDSGYRPANPDLAAHFAIYPYGRFPLLARRRTYDVVLYHVGNSPAHDYIVATLERYPGVIVLHDLVLHHLMLWRAVRHRSVAAYRQAMAAYGPAGERVAAAMLAGRLLEEAFDYPLCEGVLRAARGVIVHSRYVAERVHAIRPDVPLAVVPMGVPLPVLPDREEARRCLGLPPNGPVIASFGHVNPYKRLEPALRAFRRLRKDHPEALFLIVGSLSPHLDLPGLIARLGLEQAVRVTGFVEMGVFLGYLAACDICVNLRYPTAGETSASLLRILGAGVPTLVSRTGAFAELPPEVAIQVDVGEDEEEEIEAFLRYLIDHPEARGFFAAHAREYVATHHTLEGAAAGYLRFLGDLCGKAAPERLTRPPLFVPPTARAVPLPEHPSVAEGGGSLAVEMVAEALAEIGLREDDRTSLQAIAEVLGQLPELLAE
;
A
#
# COMPACT_ATOMS: atom_id res chain seq x y z
N MET A 1 -11.90 3.03 -27.05
CA MET A 1 -11.83 4.19 -26.12
C MET A 1 -10.37 4.64 -26.05
N ARG A 2 -10.10 5.96 -25.99
CA ARG A 2 -8.76 6.52 -25.82
C ARG A 2 -8.61 7.11 -24.42
N ILE A 3 -7.64 6.63 -23.65
CA ILE A 3 -7.45 6.97 -22.24
C ILE A 3 -6.09 7.67 -22.08
N ALA A 4 -6.09 8.84 -21.45
CA ALA A 4 -4.88 9.42 -20.89
C ALA A 4 -4.72 8.91 -19.46
N TYR A 5 -3.73 8.06 -19.22
CA TYR A 5 -3.57 7.32 -17.97
C TYR A 5 -2.43 7.91 -17.13
N PHE A 6 -2.75 8.44 -15.95
CA PHE A 6 -1.82 9.05 -15.02
C PHE A 6 -1.64 8.15 -13.79
N SER A 7 -0.43 7.62 -13.63
CA SER A 7 -0.04 6.81 -12.46
C SER A 7 1.47 6.82 -12.29
N PRO A 8 2.01 6.74 -11.05
CA PRO A 8 3.37 6.24 -10.90
C PRO A 8 3.50 4.84 -11.51
N LEU A 9 4.68 4.51 -12.00
CA LEU A 9 5.10 3.24 -12.58
C LEU A 9 6.47 2.87 -12.01
N ASN A 10 6.87 1.61 -12.10
CA ASN A 10 8.17 1.18 -11.60
C ASN A 10 9.29 1.88 -12.37
N PRO A 11 10.37 2.34 -11.71
CA PRO A 11 10.84 1.92 -10.39
C PRO A 11 10.36 2.78 -9.20
N VAL A 12 9.33 3.64 -9.36
CA VAL A 12 8.82 4.43 -8.24
C VAL A 12 8.24 3.48 -7.18
N PRO A 13 8.77 3.47 -5.93
CA PRO A 13 8.42 2.47 -4.92
C PRO A 13 7.03 2.73 -4.33
N SER A 14 6.00 2.23 -5.01
CA SER A 14 4.59 2.38 -4.61
C SER A 14 3.81 1.14 -5.03
N GLY A 15 2.91 0.66 -4.16
CA GLY A 15 1.99 -0.42 -4.53
C GLY A 15 1.08 -0.07 -5.72
N ILE A 16 0.87 1.22 -5.99
CA ILE A 16 0.09 1.69 -7.15
C ILE A 16 0.91 1.61 -8.45
N SER A 17 2.25 1.68 -8.37
CA SER A 17 3.13 1.38 -9.50
C SER A 17 2.95 -0.07 -9.94
N ASP A 18 3.07 -1.01 -8.99
CA ASP A 18 2.87 -2.44 -9.25
C ASP A 18 1.48 -2.74 -9.79
N TYR A 19 0.45 -2.21 -9.12
CA TYR A 19 -0.94 -2.43 -9.53
C TYR A 19 -1.21 -1.89 -10.94
N SER A 20 -0.68 -0.72 -11.27
CA SER A 20 -0.85 -0.14 -12.61
C SER A 20 -0.18 -0.99 -13.67
N GLU A 21 1.03 -1.45 -13.44
CA GLU A 21 1.71 -2.32 -14.41
C GLU A 21 1.07 -3.70 -14.55
N ASP A 22 0.45 -4.23 -13.49
CA ASP A 22 -0.32 -5.46 -13.56
C ASP A 22 -1.65 -5.29 -14.32
N LEU A 23 -2.30 -4.12 -14.20
CA LEU A 23 -3.61 -3.83 -14.80
C LEU A 23 -3.51 -3.38 -16.28
N LEU A 24 -2.49 -2.60 -16.62
CA LEU A 24 -2.28 -2.04 -17.96
C LEU A 24 -2.33 -3.06 -19.12
N PRO A 25 -1.75 -4.27 -19.05
CA PRO A 25 -1.82 -5.20 -20.17
C PRO A 25 -3.26 -5.64 -20.50
N TYR A 26 -4.16 -5.65 -19.52
CA TYR A 26 -5.58 -5.96 -19.71
C TYR A 26 -6.36 -4.76 -20.26
N LEU A 27 -6.12 -3.57 -19.71
CA LEU A 27 -6.76 -2.35 -20.22
C LEU A 27 -6.32 -2.03 -21.65
N GLY A 28 -5.03 -2.15 -21.95
CA GLY A 28 -4.44 -1.87 -23.26
C GLY A 28 -4.87 -2.84 -24.35
N ALA A 29 -5.32 -4.04 -23.99
CA ALA A 29 -5.87 -4.99 -24.96
C ALA A 29 -7.20 -4.49 -25.56
N GLU A 30 -7.98 -3.71 -24.80
CA GLU A 30 -9.33 -3.26 -25.17
C GLU A 30 -9.43 -1.73 -25.42
N ALA A 31 -8.44 -0.94 -25.00
CA ALA A 31 -8.42 0.51 -25.14
C ALA A 31 -7.06 1.04 -25.65
N GLU A 32 -7.08 2.18 -26.34
CA GLU A 32 -5.89 2.90 -26.73
C GLU A 32 -5.44 3.78 -25.56
N ILE A 33 -4.23 3.56 -25.03
CA ILE A 33 -3.75 4.21 -23.81
C ILE A 33 -2.46 4.98 -24.08
N ASP A 34 -2.46 6.26 -23.74
CA ASP A 34 -1.26 7.09 -23.64
C ASP A 34 -0.92 7.24 -22.14
N LEU A 35 0.28 6.82 -21.72
CA LEU A 35 0.75 6.88 -20.33
C LEU A 35 1.39 8.24 -20.03
N PHE A 36 1.00 8.85 -18.91
CA PHE A 36 1.54 10.12 -18.43
C PHE A 36 2.19 9.95 -17.06
N ILE A 37 3.50 10.19 -17.01
CA ILE A 37 4.34 9.99 -15.82
C ILE A 37 5.04 11.25 -15.37
N ASP A 38 5.61 11.23 -14.17
CA ASP A 38 6.51 12.30 -13.73
C ASP A 38 7.74 12.41 -14.64
N SER A 39 8.29 13.61 -14.77
CA SER A 39 9.44 13.89 -15.65
C SER A 39 10.77 13.39 -15.08
N GLY A 40 10.80 12.99 -13.81
CA GLY A 40 12.02 12.61 -13.08
C GLY A 40 12.51 11.17 -13.30
N TYR A 41 11.77 10.32 -14.03
CA TYR A 41 12.17 8.92 -14.21
C TYR A 41 11.73 8.35 -15.56
N ARG A 42 12.23 7.14 -15.85
CA ARG A 42 11.78 6.30 -16.97
C ARG A 42 11.26 4.97 -16.42
N PRO A 43 10.17 4.42 -16.95
CA PRO A 43 9.68 3.14 -16.47
C PRO A 43 10.70 2.03 -16.67
N ALA A 44 10.89 1.18 -15.66
CA ALA A 44 11.86 0.09 -15.68
C ALA A 44 11.37 -1.12 -16.48
N ASN A 45 10.06 -1.29 -16.60
CA ASN A 45 9.45 -2.40 -17.34
C ASN A 45 9.48 -2.13 -18.87
N PRO A 46 10.23 -2.94 -19.65
CA PRO A 46 10.39 -2.72 -21.09
C PRO A 46 9.10 -2.95 -21.89
N ASP A 47 8.19 -3.78 -21.39
CA ASP A 47 6.93 -4.08 -22.10
C ASP A 47 6.02 -2.85 -22.17
N LEU A 48 6.12 -1.94 -21.20
CA LEU A 48 5.37 -0.68 -21.26
C LEU A 48 5.76 0.15 -22.49
N ALA A 49 7.05 0.29 -22.77
CA ALA A 49 7.53 1.06 -23.92
C ALA A 49 7.27 0.35 -25.25
N ALA A 50 7.13 -0.98 -25.24
CA ALA A 50 6.79 -1.77 -26.41
C ALA A 50 5.31 -1.63 -26.82
N HIS A 51 4.42 -1.41 -25.83
CA HIS A 51 2.97 -1.44 -26.04
C HIS A 51 2.25 -0.09 -25.89
N PHE A 52 2.86 0.89 -25.21
CA PHE A 52 2.24 2.18 -24.93
C PHE A 52 3.13 3.36 -25.31
N ALA A 53 2.49 4.47 -25.71
CA ALA A 53 3.19 5.74 -25.79
C ALA A 53 3.29 6.35 -24.38
N ILE A 54 4.51 6.74 -24.00
CA ILE A 54 4.82 7.25 -22.66
C ILE A 54 5.28 8.70 -22.76
N TYR A 55 4.63 9.59 -22.01
CA TYR A 55 4.89 11.02 -22.04
C TYR A 55 5.14 11.57 -20.63
N PRO A 56 6.06 12.53 -20.47
CA PRO A 56 6.07 13.37 -19.28
C PRO A 56 4.74 14.12 -19.14
N TYR A 57 4.19 14.20 -17.93
CA TYR A 57 2.86 14.78 -17.68
C TYR A 57 2.72 16.22 -18.20
N GLY A 58 3.80 17.02 -18.18
CA GLY A 58 3.82 18.38 -18.72
C GLY A 58 3.50 18.49 -20.22
N ARG A 59 3.55 17.38 -20.98
CA ARG A 59 3.14 17.32 -22.39
C ARG A 59 1.62 17.22 -22.56
N PHE A 60 0.89 16.85 -21.52
CA PHE A 60 -0.56 16.62 -21.59
C PHE A 60 -1.35 17.83 -22.13
N PRO A 61 -1.13 19.09 -21.69
CA PRO A 61 -1.85 20.25 -22.23
C PRO A 61 -1.74 20.40 -23.75
N LEU A 62 -0.58 20.08 -24.32
CA LEU A 62 -0.36 20.15 -25.76
C LEU A 62 -1.05 18.99 -26.48
N LEU A 63 -0.95 17.77 -25.94
CA LEU A 63 -1.53 16.57 -26.53
C LEU A 63 -3.07 16.61 -26.45
N ALA A 64 -3.65 17.03 -25.33
CA ALA A 64 -5.10 17.16 -25.16
C ALA A 64 -5.74 18.18 -26.10
N ARG A 65 -4.96 19.13 -26.65
CA ARG A 65 -5.43 20.06 -27.71
C ARG A 65 -5.34 19.46 -29.12
N ARG A 66 -4.48 18.47 -29.33
CA ARG A 66 -4.19 17.88 -30.65
C ARG A 66 -4.86 16.52 -30.84
N ARG A 67 -5.21 15.84 -29.76
CA ARG A 67 -5.82 14.52 -29.71
C ARG A 67 -7.04 14.59 -28.81
N THR A 68 -8.10 13.89 -29.22
CA THR A 68 -9.29 13.71 -28.39
C THR A 68 -9.08 12.51 -27.47
N TYR A 69 -9.00 12.75 -26.17
CA TYR A 69 -9.09 11.71 -25.15
C TYR A 69 -10.55 11.58 -24.71
N ASP A 70 -11.04 10.35 -24.61
CA ASP A 70 -12.38 10.07 -24.10
C ASP A 70 -12.42 10.23 -22.58
N VAL A 71 -11.33 9.81 -21.92
CA VAL A 71 -11.17 9.83 -20.47
C VAL A 71 -9.74 10.25 -20.12
N VAL A 72 -9.62 11.07 -19.08
CA VAL A 72 -8.37 11.26 -18.35
C VAL A 72 -8.51 10.53 -17.02
N LEU A 73 -7.69 9.50 -16.80
CA LEU A 73 -7.76 8.60 -15.65
C LEU A 73 -6.58 8.87 -14.71
N TYR A 74 -6.86 9.15 -13.45
CA TYR A 74 -5.86 9.52 -12.44
C TYR A 74 -5.82 8.52 -11.30
N HIS A 75 -4.71 7.82 -11.11
CA HIS A 75 -4.49 6.96 -9.94
C HIS A 75 -3.96 7.81 -8.78
N VAL A 76 -4.79 8.00 -7.74
CA VAL A 76 -4.49 8.87 -6.59
C VAL A 76 -4.32 8.02 -5.33
N GLY A 77 -3.14 8.11 -4.73
CA GLY A 77 -2.83 7.54 -3.42
C GLY A 77 -2.14 8.55 -2.50
N ASN A 78 -1.80 8.13 -1.29
CA ASN A 78 -1.32 9.00 -0.22
C ASN A 78 0.22 9.07 -0.12
N SER A 79 0.91 9.37 -1.23
CA SER A 79 2.37 9.50 -1.24
C SER A 79 2.85 10.59 -2.22
N PRO A 80 4.09 11.11 -2.07
CA PRO A 80 4.69 12.10 -2.97
C PRO A 80 4.61 11.74 -4.46
N ALA A 81 4.59 10.45 -4.80
CA ALA A 81 4.49 9.94 -6.17
C ALA A 81 3.23 10.40 -6.92
N HIS A 82 2.22 10.91 -6.21
CA HIS A 82 0.95 11.37 -6.77
C HIS A 82 0.86 12.90 -6.90
N ASP A 83 1.92 13.65 -6.57
CA ASP A 83 1.91 15.12 -6.62
C ASP A 83 1.57 15.66 -8.02
N TYR A 84 2.29 15.20 -9.05
CA TYR A 84 2.06 15.64 -10.43
C TYR A 84 0.67 15.22 -10.95
N ILE A 85 0.12 14.12 -10.43
CA ILE A 85 -1.22 13.60 -10.76
C ILE A 85 -2.27 14.57 -10.24
N VAL A 86 -2.21 14.92 -8.95
CA VAL A 86 -3.15 15.88 -8.34
C VAL A 86 -3.01 17.26 -8.96
N ALA A 87 -1.78 17.73 -9.20
CA ALA A 87 -1.54 19.02 -9.87
C ALA A 87 -2.15 19.07 -11.29
N THR A 88 -2.17 17.93 -12.00
CA THR A 88 -2.79 17.85 -13.33
C THR A 88 -4.31 17.76 -13.23
N LEU A 89 -4.85 16.94 -12.31
CA LEU A 89 -6.28 16.80 -12.06
C LEU A 89 -6.96 18.14 -11.72
N GLU A 90 -6.33 18.96 -10.89
CA GLU A 90 -6.84 20.29 -10.51
C GLU A 90 -7.03 21.22 -11.72
N ARG A 91 -6.27 21.01 -12.80
CA ARG A 91 -6.35 21.82 -14.04
C ARG A 91 -7.18 21.16 -15.12
N TYR A 92 -7.22 19.83 -15.13
CA TYR A 92 -7.90 19.01 -16.13
C TYR A 92 -8.75 17.96 -15.41
N PRO A 93 -10.00 18.30 -15.05
CA PRO A 93 -10.94 17.37 -14.43
C PRO A 93 -11.08 16.05 -15.21
N GLY A 94 -11.00 14.92 -14.51
CA GLY A 94 -11.11 13.58 -15.09
C GLY A 94 -11.61 12.55 -14.10
N VAL A 95 -11.52 11.27 -14.46
CA VAL A 95 -11.91 10.17 -13.57
C VAL A 95 -10.75 9.87 -12.63
N ILE A 96 -11.03 9.72 -11.34
CA ILE A 96 -10.03 9.31 -10.36
C ILE A 96 -10.23 7.84 -9.99
N VAL A 97 -9.13 7.14 -9.77
CA VAL A 97 -9.07 5.89 -9.03
C VAL A 97 -8.50 6.24 -7.67
N LEU A 98 -9.34 6.23 -6.65
CA LEU A 98 -8.96 6.63 -5.30
C LEU A 98 -8.49 5.40 -4.52
N HIS A 99 -7.17 5.27 -4.39
CA HIS A 99 -6.52 4.15 -3.69
C HIS A 99 -6.49 4.33 -2.18
N ASP A 100 -6.36 5.58 -1.72
CA ASP A 100 -6.41 5.98 -0.31
C ASP A 100 -7.45 7.09 -0.15
N LEU A 101 -8.35 6.94 0.81
CA LEU A 101 -9.31 7.99 1.17
C LEU A 101 -8.63 9.12 1.94
N VAL A 102 -7.73 8.77 2.87
CA VAL A 102 -6.95 9.73 3.65
C VAL A 102 -5.69 10.09 2.86
N LEU A 103 -5.65 11.31 2.33
CA LEU A 103 -4.55 11.86 1.51
C LEU A 103 -3.61 12.78 2.30
N HIS A 104 -3.60 12.63 3.62
CA HIS A 104 -2.96 13.57 4.53
C HIS A 104 -1.45 13.73 4.30
N HIS A 105 -0.73 12.63 4.04
CA HIS A 105 0.72 12.67 3.77
C HIS A 105 1.02 13.32 2.42
N LEU A 106 0.22 13.03 1.39
CA LEU A 106 0.34 13.70 0.09
C LEU A 106 0.07 15.21 0.22
N MET A 107 -0.97 15.61 0.95
CA MET A 107 -1.32 17.02 1.09
C MET A 107 -0.29 17.78 1.91
N LEU A 108 0.29 17.17 2.95
CA LEU A 108 1.40 17.76 3.70
C LEU A 108 2.65 17.90 2.83
N TRP A 109 2.99 16.86 2.04
CA TRP A 109 4.10 16.93 1.09
C TRP A 109 3.93 18.07 0.09
N ARG A 110 2.73 18.19 -0.51
CA ARG A 110 2.38 19.27 -1.44
C ARG A 110 2.49 20.64 -0.76
N ALA A 111 2.05 20.76 0.49
CA ALA A 111 2.13 21.98 1.26
C ALA A 111 3.56 22.48 1.44
N VAL A 112 4.49 21.57 1.72
CA VAL A 112 5.92 21.88 1.85
C VAL A 112 6.54 22.15 0.48
N ARG A 113 6.38 21.23 -0.47
CA ARG A 113 7.01 21.29 -1.81
C ARG A 113 6.61 22.53 -2.59
N HIS A 114 5.33 22.88 -2.57
CA HIS A 114 4.78 24.04 -3.30
C HIS A 114 4.69 25.31 -2.45
N ARG A 115 5.28 25.31 -1.25
CA ARG A 115 5.25 26.45 -0.30
C ARG A 115 3.82 26.93 -0.01
N SER A 116 2.88 26.00 0.09
CA SER A 116 1.44 26.23 0.26
C SER A 116 0.91 25.80 1.63
N VAL A 117 1.74 25.88 2.68
CA VAL A 117 1.37 25.56 4.08
C VAL A 117 0.08 26.26 4.53
N ALA A 118 -0.15 27.50 4.10
CA ALA A 118 -1.39 28.22 4.40
C ALA A 118 -2.64 27.51 3.84
N ALA A 119 -2.56 26.94 2.63
CA ALA A 119 -3.66 26.20 2.02
C ALA A 119 -3.93 24.89 2.75
N TYR A 120 -2.88 24.18 3.19
CA TYR A 120 -3.02 22.97 4.02
C TYR A 120 -3.67 23.29 5.36
N ARG A 121 -3.24 24.35 6.05
CA ARG A 121 -3.89 24.81 7.30
C ARG A 121 -5.35 25.18 7.08
N GLN A 122 -5.67 25.88 5.98
CA GLN A 122 -7.04 26.24 5.64
C GLN A 122 -7.91 25.01 5.38
N ALA A 123 -7.39 24.01 4.64
CA ALA A 123 -8.09 22.76 4.39
C ALA A 123 -8.38 22.01 5.70
N MET A 124 -7.41 21.97 6.61
CA MET A 124 -7.59 21.34 7.92
C MET A 124 -8.53 22.12 8.85
N ALA A 125 -8.52 23.47 8.79
CA ALA A 125 -9.43 24.30 9.55
C ALA A 125 -10.90 24.11 9.14
N ALA A 126 -11.17 23.58 7.94
CA ALA A 126 -12.52 23.21 7.53
C ALA A 126 -13.12 22.07 8.39
N TYR A 127 -12.28 21.31 9.09
CA TYR A 127 -12.70 20.32 10.10
C TYR A 127 -12.81 20.90 11.52
N GLY A 128 -12.73 22.22 11.66
CA GLY A 128 -12.83 22.93 12.93
C GLY A 128 -11.56 22.85 13.78
N PRO A 129 -11.67 23.21 15.08
CA PRO A 129 -10.51 23.34 15.97
C PRO A 129 -9.68 22.07 16.13
N ALA A 130 -10.28 20.89 15.95
CA ALA A 130 -9.56 19.62 16.02
C ALA A 130 -8.63 19.43 14.81
N GLY A 131 -9.11 19.75 13.60
CA GLY A 131 -8.29 19.74 12.40
C GLY A 131 -7.12 20.72 12.47
N GLU A 132 -7.32 21.93 13.03
CA GLU A 132 -6.24 22.90 13.23
C GLU A 132 -5.14 22.37 14.16
N ARG A 133 -5.52 21.69 15.25
CA ARG A 133 -4.55 21.07 16.18
C ARG A 133 -3.73 19.98 15.48
N VAL A 134 -4.40 19.12 14.71
CA VAL A 134 -3.71 18.08 13.94
C VAL A 134 -2.76 18.70 12.91
N ALA A 135 -3.20 19.71 12.17
CA ALA A 135 -2.35 20.42 11.22
C ALA A 135 -1.10 21.02 11.89
N ALA A 136 -1.26 21.65 13.05
CA ALA A 136 -0.15 22.21 13.81
C ALA A 136 0.83 21.13 14.29
N ALA A 137 0.33 19.99 14.78
CA ALA A 137 1.16 18.88 15.21
C ALA A 137 1.94 18.24 14.04
N MET A 138 1.26 17.97 12.92
CA MET A 138 1.86 17.38 11.73
C MET A 138 2.92 18.30 11.11
N LEU A 139 2.67 19.62 11.04
CA LEU A 139 3.67 20.61 10.60
C LEU A 139 4.88 20.70 11.55
N ALA A 140 4.70 20.35 12.83
CA ALA A 140 5.77 20.25 13.81
C ALA A 140 6.45 18.86 13.80
N GLY A 141 6.16 18.00 12.82
CA GLY A 141 6.76 16.66 12.68
C GLY A 141 6.17 15.60 13.61
N ARG A 142 5.05 15.88 14.29
CA ARG A 142 4.36 14.90 15.14
C ARG A 142 3.29 14.17 14.35
N LEU A 143 3.51 12.87 14.11
CA LEU A 143 2.55 11.98 13.48
C LEU A 143 1.46 11.61 14.49
N LEU A 144 0.25 12.08 14.23
CA LEU A 144 -0.92 11.81 15.07
C LEU A 144 -1.81 10.75 14.43
N GLU A 145 -2.32 9.83 15.24
CA GLU A 145 -3.26 8.80 14.79
C GLU A 145 -4.58 9.44 14.31
N GLU A 146 -4.99 10.52 14.97
CA GLU A 146 -6.16 11.33 14.66
C GLU A 146 -6.08 11.96 13.27
N ALA A 147 -4.90 12.01 12.63
CA ALA A 147 -4.78 12.48 11.25
C ALA A 147 -5.59 11.63 10.26
N PHE A 148 -5.88 10.38 10.60
CA PHE A 148 -6.71 9.48 9.79
C PHE A 148 -8.20 9.81 9.81
N ASP A 149 -8.65 10.65 10.76
CA ASP A 149 -10.03 11.14 10.82
C ASP A 149 -10.30 12.29 9.84
N TYR A 150 -9.24 12.83 9.20
CA TYR A 150 -9.30 13.99 8.31
C TYR A 150 -8.83 13.61 6.90
N PRO A 151 -9.75 13.14 6.03
CA PRO A 151 -9.39 12.56 4.74
C PRO A 151 -8.57 13.48 3.83
N LEU A 152 -8.85 14.79 3.83
CA LEU A 152 -8.26 15.76 2.90
C LEU A 152 -8.38 15.38 1.41
N CYS A 153 -9.37 14.57 1.05
CA CYS A 153 -9.64 14.18 -0.33
C CYS A 153 -10.70 15.07 -1.00
N GLU A 154 -11.32 16.02 -0.29
CA GLU A 154 -12.40 16.89 -0.79
C GLU A 154 -11.98 17.70 -2.01
N GLY A 155 -10.74 18.20 -2.03
CA GLY A 155 -10.19 18.93 -3.17
C GLY A 155 -10.08 18.05 -4.42
N VAL A 156 -9.57 16.83 -4.25
CA VAL A 156 -9.45 15.82 -5.32
C VAL A 156 -10.83 15.41 -5.81
N LEU A 157 -11.76 15.12 -4.89
CA LEU A 157 -13.12 14.72 -5.21
C LEU A 157 -13.92 15.81 -5.92
N ARG A 158 -13.68 17.09 -5.59
CA ARG A 158 -14.31 18.24 -6.27
C ARG A 158 -13.88 18.34 -7.74
N ALA A 159 -12.64 18.00 -8.05
CA ALA A 159 -12.12 18.04 -9.42
C ALA A 159 -12.51 16.80 -10.25
N ALA A 160 -12.96 15.71 -9.62
CA ALA A 160 -13.27 14.48 -10.34
C ALA A 160 -14.52 14.61 -11.24
N ARG A 161 -14.56 13.86 -12.34
CA ARG A 161 -15.73 13.65 -13.21
C ARG A 161 -16.44 12.32 -12.94
N GLY A 162 -15.71 11.38 -12.38
CA GLY A 162 -16.18 10.11 -11.86
C GLY A 162 -15.13 9.54 -10.91
N VAL A 163 -15.53 8.59 -10.06
CA VAL A 163 -14.66 8.01 -9.04
C VAL A 163 -14.75 6.49 -9.11
N ILE A 164 -13.60 5.84 -9.22
CA ILE A 164 -13.44 4.40 -8.99
C ILE A 164 -12.81 4.22 -7.61
N VAL A 165 -13.40 3.33 -6.81
CA VAL A 165 -12.88 2.90 -5.51
C VAL A 165 -12.88 1.37 -5.45
N HIS A 166 -12.15 0.80 -4.50
CA HIS A 166 -11.95 -0.65 -4.39
C HIS A 166 -12.81 -1.33 -3.31
N SER A 167 -13.55 -0.56 -2.52
CA SER A 167 -14.35 -1.06 -1.40
C SER A 167 -15.64 -0.25 -1.21
N ARG A 168 -16.67 -0.85 -0.61
CA ARG A 168 -17.92 -0.15 -0.28
C ARG A 168 -17.72 0.85 0.85
N TYR A 169 -16.83 0.54 1.79
CA TYR A 169 -16.40 1.42 2.88
C TYR A 169 -15.93 2.80 2.36
N VAL A 170 -15.11 2.81 1.30
CA VAL A 170 -14.66 4.07 0.68
C VAL A 170 -15.78 4.68 -0.17
N ALA A 171 -16.56 3.86 -0.88
CA ALA A 171 -17.69 4.35 -1.68
C ALA A 171 -18.68 5.17 -0.84
N GLU A 172 -19.07 4.66 0.33
CA GLU A 172 -19.96 5.35 1.27
C GLU A 172 -19.40 6.68 1.74
N ARG A 173 -18.09 6.74 2.04
CA ARG A 173 -17.41 7.97 2.47
C ARG A 173 -17.26 8.99 1.35
N VAL A 174 -16.94 8.52 0.14
CA VAL A 174 -16.93 9.39 -1.05
C VAL A 174 -18.32 9.93 -1.32
N HIS A 175 -19.36 9.10 -1.23
CA HIS A 175 -20.75 9.52 -1.42
C HIS A 175 -21.19 10.54 -0.37
N ALA A 176 -20.78 10.38 0.88
CA ALA A 176 -21.05 11.35 1.95
C ALA A 176 -20.38 12.73 1.68
N ILE A 177 -19.21 12.75 1.06
CA ILE A 177 -18.49 13.99 0.71
C ILE A 177 -19.02 14.61 -0.58
N ARG A 178 -19.32 13.79 -1.60
CA ARG A 178 -19.72 14.25 -2.93
C ARG A 178 -20.79 13.33 -3.54
N PRO A 179 -22.07 13.47 -3.15
CA PRO A 179 -23.13 12.52 -3.48
C PRO A 179 -23.45 12.45 -4.97
N ASP A 180 -23.24 13.55 -5.70
CA ASP A 180 -23.54 13.66 -7.14
C ASP A 180 -22.43 13.10 -8.05
N VAL A 181 -21.35 12.53 -7.49
CA VAL A 181 -20.31 11.93 -8.32
C VAL A 181 -20.76 10.60 -8.90
N PRO A 182 -20.63 10.38 -10.22
CA PRO A 182 -20.66 9.03 -10.73
C PRO A 182 -19.57 8.19 -10.03
N LEU A 183 -19.97 7.08 -9.43
CA LEU A 183 -19.09 6.26 -8.61
C LEU A 183 -19.24 4.78 -9.00
N ALA A 184 -18.11 4.08 -9.08
CA ALA A 184 -18.07 2.64 -9.22
C ALA A 184 -17.16 2.01 -8.15
N VAL A 185 -17.65 0.93 -7.55
CA VAL A 185 -16.81 0.01 -6.77
C VAL A 185 -16.29 -1.04 -7.74
N VAL A 186 -14.98 -1.03 -7.97
CA VAL A 186 -14.31 -2.06 -8.78
C VAL A 186 -13.31 -2.79 -7.88
N PRO A 187 -13.53 -4.08 -7.56
CA PRO A 187 -12.57 -4.86 -6.78
C PRO A 187 -11.17 -4.79 -7.38
N MET A 188 -10.17 -4.56 -6.53
CA MET A 188 -8.78 -4.49 -6.97
C MET A 188 -8.31 -5.87 -7.42
N GLY A 189 -7.82 -5.96 -8.66
CA GLY A 189 -7.26 -7.19 -9.22
C GLY A 189 -5.82 -7.43 -8.80
N VAL A 190 -5.45 -8.69 -8.53
CA VAL A 190 -4.07 -9.13 -8.33
C VAL A 190 -3.82 -10.44 -9.09
N PRO A 191 -2.58 -10.72 -9.54
CA PRO A 191 -2.25 -12.05 -10.01
C PRO A 191 -2.48 -13.10 -8.92
N LEU A 192 -3.07 -14.23 -9.28
CA LEU A 192 -3.19 -15.35 -8.37
C LEU A 192 -1.79 -15.99 -8.18
N PRO A 193 -1.25 -16.04 -6.96
CA PRO A 193 0.09 -16.56 -6.74
C PRO A 193 0.21 -18.05 -7.08
N VAL A 194 1.34 -18.40 -7.70
CA VAL A 194 1.83 -19.77 -7.84
C VAL A 194 2.93 -19.95 -6.80
N LEU A 195 2.71 -20.84 -5.84
CA LEU A 195 3.63 -21.05 -4.73
C LEU A 195 4.57 -22.23 -5.02
N PRO A 196 5.83 -22.17 -4.55
CA PRO A 196 6.67 -23.36 -4.46
C PRO A 196 6.10 -24.36 -3.45
N ASP A 197 6.65 -25.58 -3.45
CA ASP A 197 6.38 -26.55 -2.38
C ASP A 197 6.81 -26.00 -1.01
N ARG A 198 6.03 -26.31 0.03
CA ARG A 198 6.25 -25.77 1.38
C ARG A 198 7.54 -26.27 2.01
N GLU A 199 7.86 -27.56 1.87
CA GLU A 199 9.07 -28.14 2.45
C GLU A 199 10.31 -27.56 1.78
N GLU A 200 10.25 -27.43 0.45
CA GLU A 200 11.29 -26.79 -0.35
C GLU A 200 11.48 -25.32 0.02
N ALA A 201 10.38 -24.56 0.18
CA ALA A 201 10.45 -23.18 0.61
C ALA A 201 11.10 -23.04 2.00
N ARG A 202 10.72 -23.88 2.96
CA ARG A 202 11.34 -23.89 4.30
C ARG A 202 12.84 -24.21 4.23
N ARG A 203 13.23 -25.19 3.43
CA ARG A 203 14.64 -25.56 3.21
C ARG A 203 15.44 -24.37 2.66
N CYS A 204 14.98 -23.76 1.57
CA CYS A 204 15.67 -22.65 0.92
C CYS A 204 15.79 -21.40 1.82
N LEU A 205 14.79 -21.15 2.67
CA LEU A 205 14.75 -20.00 3.59
C LEU A 205 15.46 -20.26 4.93
N GLY A 206 15.98 -21.47 5.14
CA GLY A 206 16.56 -21.89 6.41
C GLY A 206 15.57 -21.81 7.56
N LEU A 207 14.32 -22.20 7.32
CA LEU A 207 13.28 -22.31 8.35
C LEU A 207 13.22 -23.75 8.87
N PRO A 208 12.83 -23.95 10.14
CA PRO A 208 12.60 -25.29 10.67
C PRO A 208 11.59 -26.07 9.81
N PRO A 209 11.82 -27.38 9.57
CA PRO A 209 10.89 -28.18 8.78
C PRO A 209 9.53 -28.31 9.49
N ASN A 210 9.55 -28.36 10.82
CA ASN A 210 8.38 -28.52 11.68
C ASN A 210 8.18 -27.29 12.57
N GLY A 211 6.97 -27.15 13.10
CA GLY A 211 6.58 -26.06 14.01
C GLY A 211 5.81 -24.94 13.30
N PRO A 212 5.04 -24.15 14.07
CA PRO A 212 4.25 -23.05 13.53
C PRO A 212 5.13 -21.91 13.02
N VAL A 213 4.85 -21.45 11.79
CA VAL A 213 5.46 -20.24 11.22
C VAL A 213 4.36 -19.19 11.03
N ILE A 214 4.34 -18.19 11.91
CA ILE A 214 3.46 -17.03 11.82
C ILE A 214 4.21 -15.92 11.07
N ALA A 215 3.54 -15.15 10.24
CA ALA A 215 4.20 -14.07 9.52
C ALA A 215 3.36 -12.80 9.36
N SER A 216 4.04 -11.66 9.31
CA SER A 216 3.49 -10.38 8.84
C SER A 216 4.25 -9.94 7.60
N PHE A 217 3.51 -9.48 6.59
CA PHE A 217 4.04 -9.16 5.26
C PHE A 217 3.78 -7.70 4.85
N GLY A 218 4.72 -7.14 4.09
CA GLY A 218 4.63 -5.82 3.46
C GLY A 218 5.44 -4.75 4.18
N HIS A 219 5.23 -3.49 3.79
CA HIS A 219 5.90 -2.36 4.45
C HIS A 219 5.43 -2.23 5.91
N VAL A 220 6.37 -2.39 6.83
CA VAL A 220 6.14 -2.40 8.27
C VAL A 220 6.16 -0.97 8.79
N ASN A 221 5.04 -0.52 9.32
CA ASN A 221 4.87 0.80 9.92
C ASN A 221 4.05 0.68 11.23
N PRO A 222 3.95 1.76 12.04
CA PRO A 222 3.20 1.71 13.30
C PRO A 222 1.74 1.24 13.14
N TYR A 223 1.10 1.58 12.01
CA TYR A 223 -0.28 1.23 11.73
C TYR A 223 -0.49 -0.26 11.44
N LYS A 224 0.58 -1.05 11.23
CA LYS A 224 0.50 -2.52 11.04
C LYS A 224 0.27 -3.31 12.33
N ARG A 225 0.11 -2.63 13.47
CA ARG A 225 -0.20 -3.21 14.79
C ARG A 225 0.65 -4.43 15.15
N LEU A 226 1.95 -4.35 14.87
CA LEU A 226 2.87 -5.43 15.22
C LEU A 226 3.03 -5.59 16.73
N GLU A 227 2.89 -4.53 17.52
CA GLU A 227 3.04 -4.64 18.97
C GLU A 227 1.99 -5.56 19.62
N PRO A 228 0.67 -5.37 19.42
CA PRO A 228 -0.34 -6.35 19.87
C PRO A 228 -0.04 -7.77 19.39
N ALA A 229 0.32 -7.94 18.11
CA ALA A 229 0.64 -9.24 17.54
C ALA A 229 1.84 -9.92 18.20
N LEU A 230 2.92 -9.18 18.47
CA LEU A 230 4.12 -9.72 19.12
C LEU A 230 3.89 -10.00 20.61
N ARG A 231 3.05 -9.22 21.29
CA ARG A 231 2.66 -9.50 22.68
C ARG A 231 1.83 -10.78 22.79
N ALA A 232 0.84 -10.96 21.91
CA ALA A 232 0.08 -12.19 21.78
C ALA A 232 0.99 -13.39 21.44
N PHE A 233 1.91 -13.22 20.48
CA PHE A 233 2.89 -14.24 20.13
C PHE A 233 3.79 -14.64 21.31
N ARG A 234 4.20 -13.68 22.15
CA ARG A 234 4.97 -13.98 23.38
C ARG A 234 4.19 -14.88 24.33
N ARG A 235 2.88 -14.66 24.49
CA ARG A 235 2.01 -15.50 25.33
C ARG A 235 1.85 -16.90 24.73
N LEU A 236 1.60 -16.97 23.42
CA LEU A 236 1.48 -18.23 22.65
C LEU A 236 2.72 -19.13 22.82
N ARG A 237 3.92 -18.55 22.81
CA ARG A 237 5.19 -19.30 22.94
C ARG A 237 5.38 -20.01 24.29
N LYS A 238 4.57 -19.71 25.31
CA LYS A 238 4.57 -20.48 26.56
C LYS A 238 4.15 -21.93 26.34
N ASP A 239 3.22 -22.15 25.40
CA ASP A 239 2.67 -23.46 25.06
C ASP A 239 3.27 -24.01 23.74
N HIS A 240 3.74 -23.12 22.86
CA HIS A 240 4.40 -23.47 21.59
C HIS A 240 5.82 -22.86 21.49
N PRO A 241 6.80 -23.37 22.26
CA PRO A 241 8.15 -22.79 22.31
C PRO A 241 8.89 -22.82 20.96
N GLU A 242 8.51 -23.71 20.04
CA GLU A 242 9.07 -23.84 18.70
C GLU A 242 8.51 -22.85 17.67
N ALA A 243 7.43 -22.12 18.00
CA ALA A 243 6.80 -21.20 17.07
C ALA A 243 7.74 -20.04 16.68
N LEU A 244 7.72 -19.68 15.39
CA LEU A 244 8.48 -18.56 14.83
C LEU A 244 7.54 -17.48 14.30
N PHE A 245 7.96 -16.22 14.44
CA PHE A 245 7.30 -15.07 13.84
C PHE A 245 8.22 -14.42 12.81
N LEU A 246 7.78 -14.36 11.56
CA LEU A 246 8.51 -13.73 10.47
C LEU A 246 7.94 -12.35 10.17
N ILE A 247 8.80 -11.35 10.03
CA ILE A 247 8.44 -10.01 9.60
C ILE A 247 9.12 -9.79 8.25
N VAL A 248 8.32 -9.90 7.19
CA VAL A 248 8.78 -9.95 5.80
C VAL A 248 8.40 -8.66 5.06
N GLY A 249 9.37 -7.77 4.85
CA GLY A 249 9.18 -6.51 4.15
C GLY A 249 10.02 -5.36 4.71
N SER A 250 10.00 -4.22 4.02
CA SER A 250 10.75 -3.03 4.42
C SER A 250 10.23 -2.45 5.74
N LEU A 251 11.13 -1.84 6.53
CA LEU A 251 10.79 -1.22 7.80
C LEU A 251 10.68 0.30 7.66
N SER A 252 9.68 0.89 8.30
CA SER A 252 9.61 2.33 8.50
C SER A 252 10.69 2.77 9.49
N PRO A 253 11.41 3.89 9.22
CA PRO A 253 12.39 4.43 10.15
C PRO A 253 11.77 4.95 11.45
N HIS A 254 10.44 5.12 11.49
CA HIS A 254 9.70 5.61 12.65
C HIS A 254 9.26 4.50 13.62
N LEU A 255 9.66 3.25 13.38
CA LEU A 255 9.31 2.12 14.23
C LEU A 255 10.58 1.52 14.86
N ASP A 256 10.69 1.60 16.19
CA ASP A 256 11.70 0.86 16.97
C ASP A 256 11.30 -0.63 17.10
N LEU A 257 11.31 -1.33 15.97
CA LEU A 257 11.00 -2.76 15.93
C LEU A 257 12.05 -3.61 16.69
N PRO A 258 13.37 -3.39 16.52
CA PRO A 258 14.37 -4.14 17.29
C PRO A 258 14.22 -3.96 18.80
N GLY A 259 14.00 -2.74 19.27
CA GLY A 259 13.78 -2.48 20.70
C GLY A 259 12.46 -3.07 21.20
N LEU A 260 11.40 -3.09 20.38
CA LEU A 260 10.15 -3.79 20.72
C LEU A 260 10.37 -5.30 20.89
N ILE A 261 11.07 -5.94 19.94
CA ILE A 261 11.39 -7.38 20.01
C ILE A 261 12.21 -7.68 21.27
N ALA A 262 13.21 -6.85 21.59
CA ALA A 262 14.04 -7.01 22.79
C ALA A 262 13.27 -6.83 24.09
N ARG A 263 12.42 -5.79 24.19
CA ARG A 263 11.54 -5.56 25.36
C ARG A 263 10.59 -6.73 25.62
N LEU A 264 10.22 -7.47 24.57
CA LEU A 264 9.37 -8.65 24.66
C LEU A 264 10.15 -9.96 24.85
N GLY A 265 11.49 -9.96 24.77
CA GLY A 265 12.33 -11.15 24.90
C GLY A 265 12.14 -12.14 23.75
N LEU A 266 11.93 -11.65 22.53
CA LEU A 266 11.57 -12.44 21.35
C LEU A 266 12.69 -12.59 20.30
N GLU A 267 13.91 -12.20 20.63
CA GLU A 267 15.05 -12.12 19.70
C GLU A 267 15.38 -13.46 19.02
N GLN A 268 15.13 -14.57 19.72
CA GLN A 268 15.40 -15.92 19.21
C GLN A 268 14.25 -16.52 18.40
N ALA A 269 13.09 -15.85 18.33
CA ALA A 269 11.91 -16.37 17.65
C ALA A 269 11.28 -15.41 16.64
N VAL A 270 11.70 -14.16 16.62
CA VAL A 270 11.30 -13.20 15.60
C VAL A 270 12.43 -13.02 14.60
N ARG A 271 12.14 -13.23 13.31
CA ARG A 271 13.08 -12.96 12.21
C ARG A 271 12.55 -11.81 11.37
N VAL A 272 13.39 -10.80 11.14
CA VAL A 272 13.08 -9.66 10.29
C VAL A 272 13.92 -9.74 9.02
N THR A 273 13.29 -9.68 7.85
CA THR A 273 14.00 -9.90 6.57
C THR A 273 14.36 -8.62 5.84
N GLY A 274 13.77 -7.48 6.20
CA GLY A 274 13.80 -6.30 5.33
C GLY A 274 13.04 -6.54 4.01
N PHE A 275 13.26 -5.65 3.04
CA PHE A 275 12.70 -5.80 1.70
C PHE A 275 13.23 -7.07 1.02
N VAL A 276 12.34 -7.82 0.37
CA VAL A 276 12.68 -9.03 -0.37
C VAL A 276 12.03 -9.00 -1.74
N GLU A 277 12.73 -9.55 -2.74
CA GLU A 277 12.21 -9.71 -4.10
C GLU A 277 11.01 -10.66 -4.16
N MET A 278 10.18 -10.54 -5.21
CA MET A 278 8.92 -11.26 -5.34
C MET A 278 9.06 -12.79 -5.20
N GLY A 279 10.11 -13.40 -5.78
CA GLY A 279 10.33 -14.85 -5.66
C GLY A 279 10.57 -15.31 -4.21
N VAL A 280 11.31 -14.51 -3.44
CA VAL A 280 11.56 -14.76 -2.00
C VAL A 280 10.29 -14.50 -1.19
N PHE A 281 9.53 -13.46 -1.52
CA PHE A 281 8.23 -13.18 -0.92
C PHE A 281 7.26 -14.36 -1.08
N LEU A 282 7.15 -14.94 -2.28
CA LEU A 282 6.32 -16.12 -2.54
C LEU A 282 6.83 -17.37 -1.78
N GLY A 283 8.15 -17.51 -1.63
CA GLY A 283 8.74 -18.54 -0.77
C GLY A 283 8.29 -18.40 0.69
N TYR A 284 8.33 -17.19 1.24
CA TYR A 284 7.86 -16.95 2.60
C TYR A 284 6.35 -17.19 2.76
N LEU A 285 5.53 -16.86 1.75
CA LEU A 285 4.10 -17.23 1.76
C LEU A 285 3.91 -18.75 1.81
N ALA A 286 4.65 -19.50 0.98
CA ALA A 286 4.57 -20.96 0.93
C ALA A 286 5.03 -21.64 2.24
N ALA A 287 6.00 -21.05 2.93
CA ALA A 287 6.54 -21.57 4.19
C ALA A 287 5.66 -21.24 5.42
N CYS A 288 4.79 -20.22 5.31
CA CYS A 288 3.98 -19.66 6.38
C CYS A 288 2.72 -20.51 6.65
N ASP A 289 2.39 -20.66 7.94
CA ASP A 289 1.16 -21.34 8.40
C ASP A 289 0.00 -20.38 8.64
N ILE A 290 0.29 -19.17 9.16
CA ILE A 290 -0.70 -18.17 9.55
C ILE A 290 -0.12 -16.78 9.30
N CYS A 291 -0.88 -15.91 8.65
CA CYS A 291 -0.54 -14.50 8.51
C CYS A 291 -1.27 -13.63 9.54
N VAL A 292 -0.54 -12.70 10.15
CA VAL A 292 -1.12 -11.58 10.90
C VAL A 292 -0.96 -10.32 10.06
N ASN A 293 -2.06 -9.83 9.48
CA ASN A 293 -2.11 -8.63 8.65
C ASN A 293 -3.05 -7.58 9.26
N LEU A 294 -2.72 -7.15 10.48
CA LEU A 294 -3.50 -6.17 11.20
C LEU A 294 -3.23 -4.76 10.69
N ARG A 295 -4.23 -3.89 10.85
CA ARG A 295 -4.09 -2.49 10.53
C ARG A 295 -5.06 -1.61 11.30
N TYR A 296 -4.51 -0.63 12.02
CA TYR A 296 -5.30 0.47 12.58
C TYR A 296 -4.39 1.66 12.92
N PRO A 297 -4.81 2.90 12.62
CA PRO A 297 -6.00 3.28 11.86
C PRO A 297 -5.87 2.92 10.36
N THR A 298 -6.95 3.12 9.59
CA THR A 298 -6.99 2.86 8.14
C THR A 298 -7.14 4.14 7.34
N ALA A 299 -6.42 4.24 6.23
CA ALA A 299 -6.57 5.32 5.25
C ALA A 299 -7.72 5.04 4.26
N GLY A 300 -8.51 3.98 4.46
CA GLY A 300 -9.48 3.48 3.48
C GLY A 300 -8.85 2.67 2.35
N GLU A 301 -7.60 2.24 2.50
CA GLU A 301 -6.88 1.53 1.46
C GLU A 301 -7.43 0.13 1.16
N THR A 302 -7.16 -0.38 -0.05
CA THR A 302 -7.24 -1.82 -0.33
C THR A 302 -5.83 -2.38 -0.50
N SER A 303 -5.46 -3.39 0.28
CA SER A 303 -4.08 -3.87 0.35
C SER A 303 -3.79 -4.96 -0.68
N ALA A 304 -2.92 -4.65 -1.67
CA ALA A 304 -2.50 -5.63 -2.67
C ALA A 304 -1.69 -6.78 -2.05
N SER A 305 -0.88 -6.49 -1.02
CA SER A 305 -0.18 -7.53 -0.27
C SER A 305 -1.16 -8.46 0.45
N LEU A 306 -2.23 -7.94 1.06
CA LEU A 306 -3.26 -8.79 1.67
C LEU A 306 -3.94 -9.69 0.63
N LEU A 307 -4.33 -9.15 -0.52
CA LEU A 307 -4.94 -9.97 -1.59
C LEU A 307 -3.98 -11.05 -2.11
N ARG A 308 -2.67 -10.76 -2.19
CA ARG A 308 -1.67 -11.78 -2.55
C ARG A 308 -1.53 -12.85 -1.46
N ILE A 309 -1.58 -12.48 -0.17
CA ILE A 309 -1.55 -13.44 0.96
C ILE A 309 -2.79 -14.34 0.93
N LEU A 310 -3.98 -13.76 0.76
CA LEU A 310 -5.23 -14.52 0.65
C LEU A 310 -5.23 -15.40 -0.61
N GLY A 311 -4.75 -14.87 -1.74
CA GLY A 311 -4.60 -15.62 -2.99
C GLY A 311 -3.61 -16.77 -2.89
N ALA A 312 -2.59 -16.64 -2.04
CA ALA A 312 -1.68 -17.73 -1.68
C ALA A 312 -2.33 -18.80 -0.79
N GLY A 313 -3.56 -18.57 -0.30
CA GLY A 313 -4.25 -19.49 0.58
C GLY A 313 -3.65 -19.55 1.98
N VAL A 314 -3.08 -18.45 2.47
CA VAL A 314 -2.57 -18.39 3.85
C VAL A 314 -3.70 -17.93 4.78
N PRO A 315 -4.09 -18.70 5.81
CA PRO A 315 -5.03 -18.26 6.84
C PRO A 315 -4.57 -16.94 7.45
N THR A 316 -5.43 -15.92 7.45
CA THR A 316 -5.02 -14.55 7.77
C THR A 316 -5.92 -13.90 8.82
N LEU A 317 -5.30 -13.29 9.82
CA LEU A 317 -5.94 -12.38 10.78
C LEU A 317 -5.87 -10.94 10.25
N VAL A 318 -6.99 -10.23 10.25
CA VAL A 318 -7.11 -8.82 9.84
C VAL A 318 -7.85 -8.02 10.90
N SER A 319 -7.60 -6.72 10.99
CA SER A 319 -8.37 -5.85 11.89
C SER A 319 -9.80 -5.66 11.35
N ARG A 320 -10.81 -5.73 12.21
CA ARG A 320 -12.23 -5.52 11.87
C ARG A 320 -12.55 -4.04 11.67
N THR A 321 -11.97 -3.43 10.65
CA THR A 321 -12.14 -2.02 10.31
C THR A 321 -12.03 -1.79 8.81
N GLY A 322 -12.52 -0.65 8.31
CA GLY A 322 -12.26 -0.25 6.94
C GLY A 322 -12.81 -1.22 5.89
N ALA A 323 -12.08 -1.32 4.79
CA ALA A 323 -12.30 -2.32 3.74
C ALA A 323 -12.04 -3.76 4.24
N PHE A 324 -11.28 -3.95 5.32
CA PHE A 324 -10.96 -5.29 5.85
C PHE A 324 -12.18 -5.94 6.50
N ALA A 325 -13.08 -5.15 7.08
CA ALA A 325 -14.35 -5.62 7.63
C ALA A 325 -15.32 -6.15 6.56
N GLU A 326 -15.11 -5.83 5.26
CA GLU A 326 -15.93 -6.33 4.16
C GLU A 326 -15.57 -7.75 3.72
N LEU A 327 -14.42 -8.27 4.15
CA LEU A 327 -14.01 -9.63 3.83
C LEU A 327 -15.00 -10.63 4.44
N PRO A 328 -15.45 -11.65 3.68
CA PRO A 328 -16.32 -12.69 4.22
C PRO A 328 -15.68 -13.38 5.44
N PRO A 329 -16.46 -13.77 6.47
CA PRO A 329 -15.95 -14.41 7.68
C PRO A 329 -15.13 -15.69 7.42
N GLU A 330 -15.43 -16.41 6.33
CA GLU A 330 -14.71 -17.61 5.90
C GLU A 330 -13.39 -17.32 5.16
N VAL A 331 -13.16 -16.08 4.73
CA VAL A 331 -11.96 -15.66 3.98
C VAL A 331 -10.83 -15.20 4.90
N ALA A 332 -11.17 -14.47 5.96
CA ALA A 332 -10.18 -13.96 6.91
C ALA A 332 -10.79 -13.86 8.32
N ILE A 333 -9.97 -14.11 9.33
CA ILE A 333 -10.36 -13.95 10.73
C ILE A 333 -10.27 -12.47 11.07
N GLN A 334 -11.39 -11.89 11.54
CA GLN A 334 -11.46 -10.48 11.89
C GLN A 334 -11.26 -10.30 13.40
N VAL A 335 -10.25 -9.52 13.77
CA VAL A 335 -9.87 -9.17 15.14
C VAL A 335 -10.41 -7.78 15.46
N ASP A 336 -11.12 -7.63 16.58
CA ASP A 336 -11.57 -6.31 17.04
C ASP A 336 -10.39 -5.49 17.56
N VAL A 337 -10.34 -4.21 17.18
CA VAL A 337 -9.31 -3.29 17.67
C VAL A 337 -9.78 -2.68 18.98
N GLY A 338 -9.02 -2.85 20.05
CA GLY A 338 -9.39 -2.31 21.36
C GLY A 338 -8.70 -3.01 22.53
N GLU A 339 -9.42 -3.08 23.64
CA GLU A 339 -8.92 -3.61 24.92
C GLU A 339 -8.55 -5.10 24.84
N ASP A 340 -9.38 -5.90 24.16
CA ASP A 340 -9.22 -7.36 24.05
C ASP A 340 -8.44 -7.80 22.79
N GLU A 341 -7.84 -6.86 22.04
CA GLU A 341 -7.15 -7.14 20.77
C GLU A 341 -6.04 -8.19 20.93
N GLU A 342 -5.25 -8.11 22.00
CA GLU A 342 -4.14 -9.05 22.25
C GLU A 342 -4.64 -10.46 22.57
N GLU A 343 -5.67 -10.57 23.40
CA GLU A 343 -6.33 -11.81 23.81
C GLU A 343 -7.00 -12.51 22.62
N GLU A 344 -7.68 -11.76 21.75
CA GLU A 344 -8.28 -12.29 20.52
C GLU A 344 -7.21 -12.84 19.57
N ILE A 345 -6.12 -12.09 19.33
CA ILE A 345 -5.02 -12.56 18.48
C ILE A 345 -4.43 -13.86 19.03
N GLU A 346 -4.15 -13.92 20.33
CA GLU A 346 -3.62 -15.14 20.96
C GLU A 346 -4.56 -16.33 20.76
N ALA A 347 -5.86 -16.14 21.04
CA ALA A 347 -6.86 -17.19 20.94
C ALA A 347 -6.97 -17.74 19.51
N PHE A 348 -7.00 -16.86 18.50
CA PHE A 348 -7.06 -17.28 17.10
C PHE A 348 -5.78 -17.95 16.63
N LEU A 349 -4.60 -17.45 17.02
CA LEU A 349 -3.33 -18.09 16.68
C LEU A 349 -3.26 -19.50 17.26
N ARG A 350 -3.61 -19.67 18.55
CA ARG A 350 -3.66 -20.97 19.22
C ARG A 350 -4.63 -21.91 18.53
N TYR A 351 -5.85 -21.45 18.26
CA TYR A 351 -6.87 -22.25 17.59
C TYR A 351 -6.38 -22.75 16.22
N LEU A 352 -5.82 -21.88 15.39
CA LEU A 352 -5.31 -22.26 14.07
C LEU A 352 -4.09 -23.21 14.14
N ILE A 353 -3.25 -23.09 15.16
CA ILE A 353 -2.12 -24.02 15.36
C ILE A 353 -2.64 -25.42 15.70
N ASP A 354 -3.61 -25.49 16.60
CA ASP A 354 -4.15 -26.75 17.12
C ASP A 354 -5.13 -27.45 16.16
N HIS A 355 -5.70 -26.72 15.20
CA HIS A 355 -6.74 -27.21 14.28
C HIS A 355 -6.31 -27.06 12.81
N PRO A 356 -5.51 -28.02 12.26
CA PRO A 356 -5.09 -28.00 10.87
C PRO A 356 -6.24 -27.95 9.86
N GLU A 357 -7.39 -28.54 10.18
CA GLU A 357 -8.62 -28.49 9.39
C GLU A 357 -9.19 -27.07 9.30
N ALA A 358 -9.11 -26.29 10.38
CA ALA A 358 -9.50 -24.89 10.35
C ALA A 358 -8.56 -24.07 9.46
N ARG A 359 -7.24 -24.33 9.52
CA ARG A 359 -6.29 -23.73 8.58
C ARG A 359 -6.62 -24.09 7.13
N GLY A 360 -6.89 -25.37 6.85
CA GLY A 360 -7.30 -25.83 5.52
C GLY A 360 -8.58 -25.15 5.02
N PHE A 361 -9.56 -24.94 5.91
CA PHE A 361 -10.80 -24.22 5.61
C PHE A 361 -10.52 -22.78 5.18
N PHE A 362 -9.84 -21.98 6.01
CA PHE A 362 -9.54 -20.58 5.68
C PHE A 362 -8.65 -20.46 4.44
N ALA A 363 -7.65 -21.34 4.29
CA ALA A 363 -6.76 -21.37 3.14
C ALA A 363 -7.53 -21.54 1.81
N ALA A 364 -8.45 -22.50 1.76
CA ALA A 364 -9.23 -22.78 0.56
C ALA A 364 -10.17 -21.61 0.19
N HIS A 365 -10.93 -21.11 1.17
CA HIS A 365 -11.88 -20.01 0.94
C HIS A 365 -11.17 -18.70 0.60
N ALA A 366 -10.04 -18.39 1.23
CA ALA A 366 -9.25 -17.20 0.91
C ALA A 366 -8.74 -17.22 -0.54
N ARG A 367 -8.18 -18.36 -0.97
CA ARG A 367 -7.67 -18.52 -2.34
C ARG A 367 -8.80 -18.46 -3.37
N GLU A 368 -9.90 -19.15 -3.12
CA GLU A 368 -11.07 -19.13 -4.00
C GLU A 368 -11.67 -17.72 -4.13
N TYR A 369 -11.80 -17.00 -3.02
CA TYR A 369 -12.30 -15.62 -3.01
C TYR A 369 -11.46 -14.71 -3.90
N VAL A 370 -10.13 -14.76 -3.79
CA VAL A 370 -9.25 -13.94 -4.64
C VAL A 370 -9.31 -14.38 -6.11
N ALA A 371 -9.31 -15.69 -6.38
CA ALA A 371 -9.38 -16.23 -7.74
C ALA A 371 -10.68 -15.88 -8.47
N THR A 372 -11.75 -15.55 -7.74
CA THR A 372 -13.07 -15.27 -8.29
C THR A 372 -13.42 -13.77 -8.29
N HIS A 373 -13.08 -13.04 -7.24
CA HIS A 373 -13.52 -11.65 -7.03
C HIS A 373 -12.41 -10.60 -7.27
N HIS A 374 -11.14 -11.00 -7.24
CA HIS A 374 -9.98 -10.09 -7.31
C HIS A 374 -9.08 -10.40 -8.52
N THR A 375 -9.69 -10.70 -9.67
CA THR A 375 -8.96 -10.96 -10.93
C THR A 375 -8.60 -9.66 -11.64
N LEU A 376 -7.47 -9.65 -12.35
CA LEU A 376 -7.06 -8.49 -13.17
C LEU A 376 -8.01 -8.27 -14.34
N GLU A 377 -8.55 -9.35 -14.91
CA GLU A 377 -9.58 -9.32 -15.94
C GLU A 377 -10.87 -8.67 -15.44
N GLY A 378 -11.32 -9.06 -14.24
CA GLY A 378 -12.50 -8.49 -13.59
C GLY A 378 -12.33 -7.01 -13.28
N ALA A 379 -11.16 -6.63 -12.75
CA ALA A 379 -10.82 -5.24 -12.48
C ALA A 379 -10.81 -4.40 -13.77
N ALA A 380 -10.08 -4.84 -14.81
CA ALA A 380 -10.02 -4.12 -16.08
C ALA A 380 -11.39 -4.01 -16.77
N ALA A 381 -12.20 -5.07 -16.75
CA ALA A 381 -13.58 -5.00 -17.27
C ALA A 381 -14.44 -4.00 -16.47
N GLY A 382 -14.32 -3.98 -15.14
CA GLY A 382 -15.00 -3.00 -14.28
C GLY A 382 -14.62 -1.56 -14.59
N TYR A 383 -13.33 -1.30 -14.81
CA TYR A 383 -12.84 0.02 -15.24
C TYR A 383 -13.43 0.41 -16.59
N LEU A 384 -13.29 -0.47 -17.59
CA LEU A 384 -13.74 -0.17 -18.95
C LEU A 384 -15.25 0.07 -19.00
N ARG A 385 -16.06 -0.72 -18.27
CA ARG A 385 -17.51 -0.49 -18.16
C ARG A 385 -17.83 0.90 -17.62
N PHE A 386 -17.30 1.24 -16.45
CA PHE A 386 -17.57 2.53 -15.83
C PHE A 386 -17.10 3.70 -16.70
N LEU A 387 -15.91 3.59 -17.30
CA LEU A 387 -15.38 4.62 -18.20
C LEU A 387 -16.18 4.75 -19.49
N GLY A 388 -16.63 3.62 -20.06
CA GLY A 388 -17.50 3.57 -21.23
C GLY A 388 -18.84 4.25 -20.99
N ASP A 389 -19.51 3.90 -19.89
CA ASP A 389 -20.78 4.49 -19.48
C ASP A 389 -20.66 6.02 -19.33
N LEU A 390 -19.58 6.49 -18.71
CA LEU A 390 -19.32 7.92 -18.53
C LEU A 390 -19.11 8.69 -19.83
N CYS A 391 -18.49 8.08 -20.83
CA CYS A 391 -18.21 8.73 -22.12
C CYS A 391 -19.21 8.36 -23.23
N GLY A 392 -20.27 7.62 -22.90
CA GLY A 392 -21.28 7.18 -23.86
C GLY A 392 -20.75 6.20 -24.91
N LYS A 393 -19.76 5.38 -24.54
CA LYS A 393 -19.15 4.37 -25.42
C LYS A 393 -19.43 2.96 -24.91
N ALA A 394 -19.72 2.05 -25.83
CA ALA A 394 -19.85 0.65 -25.49
C ALA A 394 -18.54 0.11 -24.89
N ALA A 395 -18.67 -0.59 -23.77
CA ALA A 395 -17.57 -1.25 -23.08
C ALA A 395 -17.87 -2.75 -22.92
N PRO A 396 -16.85 -3.61 -22.94
CA PRO A 396 -17.06 -5.05 -22.83
C PRO A 396 -17.58 -5.44 -21.43
N GLU A 397 -18.57 -6.33 -21.37
CA GLU A 397 -18.98 -6.94 -20.10
C GLU A 397 -17.88 -7.85 -19.53
N ARG A 398 -17.15 -8.54 -20.41
CA ARG A 398 -16.01 -9.41 -20.12
C ARG A 398 -14.91 -9.17 -21.15
N LEU A 399 -13.65 -9.23 -20.71
CA LEU A 399 -12.52 -9.15 -21.64
C LEU A 399 -12.50 -10.41 -22.52
N THR A 400 -12.23 -10.22 -23.80
CA THR A 400 -12.14 -11.33 -24.78
C THR A 400 -10.75 -11.47 -25.37
N ARG A 401 -9.95 -10.39 -25.29
CA ARG A 401 -8.58 -10.37 -25.77
C ARG A 401 -7.62 -10.80 -24.65
N PRO A 402 -6.53 -11.53 -24.99
CA PRO A 402 -5.48 -11.81 -24.02
C PRO A 402 -4.77 -10.52 -23.60
N PRO A 403 -4.15 -10.49 -22.40
CA PRO A 403 -3.34 -9.37 -21.96
C PRO A 403 -2.18 -9.12 -22.94
N LEU A 404 -1.81 -7.85 -23.13
CA LEU A 404 -0.71 -7.47 -24.04
C LEU A 404 0.64 -8.09 -23.65
N PHE A 405 0.87 -8.30 -22.36
CA PHE A 405 2.05 -8.96 -21.78
C PHE A 405 1.71 -9.57 -20.42
N VAL A 406 2.58 -10.45 -19.92
CA VAL A 406 2.41 -11.06 -18.59
C VAL A 406 2.64 -10.00 -17.49
N PRO A 407 1.68 -9.81 -16.56
CA PRO A 407 1.82 -8.89 -15.44
C PRO A 407 3.15 -9.09 -14.70
N PRO A 408 3.91 -8.02 -14.37
CA PRO A 408 5.22 -8.16 -13.73
C PRO A 408 5.18 -8.98 -12.45
N THR A 409 4.15 -8.80 -11.61
CA THR A 409 4.07 -9.54 -10.34
C THR A 409 3.54 -10.97 -10.50
N ALA A 410 3.12 -11.36 -11.71
CA ALA A 410 2.80 -12.73 -12.08
C ALA A 410 4.00 -13.51 -12.64
N ARG A 411 5.13 -12.85 -12.93
CA ARG A 411 6.29 -13.52 -13.52
C ARG A 411 6.91 -14.46 -12.50
N ALA A 412 7.16 -15.70 -12.91
CA ALA A 412 7.86 -16.66 -12.09
C ALA A 412 9.28 -16.18 -11.83
N VAL A 413 9.60 -15.90 -10.56
CA VAL A 413 10.96 -15.65 -10.09
C VAL A 413 11.34 -16.85 -9.22
N PRO A 414 12.34 -17.65 -9.59
CA PRO A 414 12.77 -18.79 -8.80
C PRO A 414 13.16 -18.36 -7.38
N LEU A 415 12.79 -19.15 -6.37
CA LEU A 415 13.29 -18.96 -5.01
C LEU A 415 14.78 -19.39 -5.01
N PRO A 416 15.74 -18.48 -4.74
CA PRO A 416 17.14 -18.86 -4.66
C PRO A 416 17.40 -19.76 -3.44
N GLU A 417 18.39 -20.65 -3.56
CA GLU A 417 18.93 -21.37 -2.41
C GLU A 417 19.65 -20.37 -1.50
N HIS A 418 19.18 -20.19 -0.26
CA HIS A 418 19.69 -19.23 0.72
C HIS A 418 19.65 -17.76 0.24
N PRO A 419 18.47 -17.13 0.17
CA PRO A 419 18.38 -15.72 -0.22
C PRO A 419 19.16 -14.84 0.75
N SER A 420 19.97 -13.92 0.21
CA SER A 420 20.56 -12.87 1.01
C SER A 420 19.47 -11.92 1.49
N VAL A 421 19.42 -11.69 2.79
CA VAL A 421 18.69 -10.55 3.35
C VAL A 421 19.44 -9.30 2.90
N ALA A 422 18.78 -8.43 2.15
CA ALA A 422 19.39 -7.15 1.79
C ALA A 422 19.65 -6.36 3.07
N GLU A 423 20.92 -6.06 3.37
CA GLU A 423 21.25 -5.04 4.35
C GLU A 423 20.62 -3.73 3.85
N GLY A 424 19.71 -3.17 4.64
CA GLY A 424 18.85 -2.06 4.22
C GLY A 424 19.67 -0.90 3.66
N GLY A 425 19.59 -0.70 2.34
CA GLY A 425 19.99 0.54 1.69
C GLY A 425 19.23 1.71 2.31
N GLY A 426 19.89 2.86 2.38
CA GLY A 426 19.54 4.04 3.18
C GLY A 426 18.05 4.38 3.26
N SER A 427 17.65 4.84 4.44
CA SER A 427 16.30 5.32 4.72
C SER A 427 15.90 6.41 3.71
N LEU A 428 14.72 6.25 3.10
CA LEU A 428 14.08 7.27 2.26
C LEU A 428 13.96 8.62 2.99
N ALA A 429 13.84 8.62 4.33
CA ALA A 429 13.85 9.84 5.13
C ALA A 429 15.26 10.44 5.28
N VAL A 430 16.31 9.61 5.30
CA VAL A 430 17.71 10.07 5.26
C VAL A 430 18.04 10.62 3.87
N GLU A 431 17.53 10.02 2.81
CA GLU A 431 17.64 10.55 1.45
C GLU A 431 16.82 11.84 1.28
N MET A 432 15.60 11.91 1.80
CA MET A 432 14.78 13.14 1.76
C MET A 432 15.37 14.27 2.61
N VAL A 433 15.97 13.96 3.77
CA VAL A 433 16.69 14.94 4.59
C VAL A 433 18.00 15.33 3.93
N ALA A 434 18.76 14.39 3.35
CA ALA A 434 19.99 14.66 2.61
C ALA A 434 19.73 15.49 1.34
N GLU A 435 18.65 15.23 0.61
CA GLU A 435 18.20 16.01 -0.54
C GLU A 435 17.70 17.40 -0.11
N ALA A 436 16.93 17.50 0.98
CA ALA A 436 16.51 18.80 1.53
C ALA A 436 17.70 19.65 2.03
N LEU A 437 18.73 19.01 2.60
CA LEU A 437 19.98 19.64 3.03
C LEU A 437 20.86 20.06 1.84
N ALA A 438 20.90 19.25 0.78
CA ALA A 438 21.59 19.57 -0.46
C ALA A 438 20.92 20.72 -1.24
N GLU A 439 19.57 20.79 -1.23
CA GLU A 439 18.80 21.86 -1.89
C GLU A 439 18.96 23.24 -1.22
N ILE A 440 19.33 23.30 0.07
CA ILE A 440 19.67 24.55 0.78
C ILE A 440 21.16 24.92 0.73
N GLY A 441 21.96 24.16 -0.01
CA GLY A 441 23.37 24.47 -0.31
C GLY A 441 24.39 23.99 0.72
N LEU A 442 23.98 23.15 1.68
CA LEU A 442 24.91 22.53 2.63
C LEU A 442 25.48 21.25 2.02
N ARG A 443 26.81 21.11 2.05
CA ARG A 443 27.53 19.91 1.59
C ARG A 443 28.06 19.12 2.80
N GLU A 444 28.38 17.84 2.61
CA GLU A 444 28.86 16.92 3.67
C GLU A 444 30.09 17.42 4.44
N ASP A 445 30.81 18.42 3.92
CA ASP A 445 31.99 19.05 4.48
C ASP A 445 31.73 20.23 5.44
N ASP A 446 30.48 20.70 5.59
CA ASP A 446 30.12 21.79 6.52
C ASP A 446 29.93 21.29 7.98
N ARG A 447 31.05 20.91 8.60
CA ARG A 447 31.11 20.38 9.97
C ARG A 447 30.46 21.27 11.03
N THR A 448 30.52 22.59 10.89
CA THR A 448 29.99 23.55 11.87
C THR A 448 28.46 23.61 11.87
N SER A 449 27.82 23.43 10.71
CA SER A 449 26.36 23.46 10.55
C SER A 449 25.73 22.13 10.97
N LEU A 450 26.42 21.00 10.71
CA LEU A 450 26.02 19.69 11.22
C LEU A 450 26.19 19.59 12.75
N GLN A 451 27.20 20.26 13.33
CA GLN A 451 27.33 20.36 14.80
C GLN A 451 26.23 21.20 15.44
N ALA A 452 25.84 22.33 14.84
CA ALA A 452 24.73 23.15 15.36
C ALA A 452 23.39 22.39 15.30
N ILE A 453 23.16 21.56 14.27
CA ILE A 453 21.96 20.73 14.15
C ILE A 453 22.01 19.53 15.11
N ALA A 454 23.18 18.91 15.29
CA ALA A 454 23.36 17.85 16.28
C ALA A 454 23.26 18.37 17.73
N GLU A 455 23.66 19.62 17.99
CA GLU A 455 23.46 20.30 19.28
C GLU A 455 21.98 20.62 19.52
N VAL A 456 21.25 21.10 18.50
CA VAL A 456 19.79 21.32 18.59
C VAL A 456 19.01 20.02 18.78
N LEU A 457 19.42 18.94 18.10
CA LEU A 457 18.82 17.61 18.28
C LEU A 457 19.24 16.94 19.60
N GLY A 458 20.45 17.24 20.10
CA GLY A 458 20.99 16.75 21.37
C GLY A 458 20.43 17.47 22.60
N GLN A 459 19.89 18.69 22.44
CA GLN A 459 19.24 19.47 23.50
C GLN A 459 17.72 19.21 23.64
N LEU A 460 17.12 18.41 22.74
CA LEU A 460 15.71 18.00 22.84
C LEU A 460 15.32 17.30 24.16
N PRO A 461 16.20 16.58 24.89
CA PRO A 461 15.85 16.04 26.21
C PRO A 461 15.70 17.10 27.31
N GLU A 462 16.40 18.25 27.21
CA GLU A 462 16.35 19.31 28.23
C GLU A 462 15.19 20.29 27.99
N LEU A 463 14.75 20.48 26.73
CA LEU A 463 13.58 21.28 26.37
C LEU A 463 12.22 20.56 26.59
N LEU A 464 12.24 19.27 26.93
CA LEU A 464 11.06 18.47 27.27
C LEU A 464 10.93 18.23 28.79
N ALA A 465 11.79 18.86 29.60
CA ALA A 465 11.81 18.78 31.06
C ALA A 465 11.36 20.08 31.78
N GLU A 466 10.95 21.11 31.04
CA GLU A 466 10.15 22.25 31.54
C GLU A 466 8.75 22.22 30.91
#